data_AF-A0A5J4X7D7-F1
#
_entry.id   AF-A0A5J4X7D7-F1
#
_cell.length_a   1.000
_cell.length_b   1.000
_cell.length_c   1.000
_cell.angle_alpha   90.00
_cell.angle_beta   90.00
_cell.angle_gamma   90.00
#
_symmetry.space_group_name_H-M   'P 1'
#
loop_
_entity.id
_entity.type
_entity.pdbx_description
1 polymer ?
#
loop_
_entity_poly.entity_id
_entity_poly.type
_entity_poly.pdbx_seq_one_letter_code
_entity_poly.pdbx_strand_id
1 'polypeptide(L)'
;MIRKRSSNCLNWFQIFGDKQIQAELINVGYGRSLIIYISTAGGREEEGDEEIYDGLYYIYNFLGELCQGRNYSPFFPEQLALSKTCIEQIEEEGGNEEVESQMINNQNIGNFNYRAIKTEGQILNFYIDRSNTRPQLQF
;
A
#
# COMPACT_ATOMS: atom_id res chain seq x y z
N MET A 1 -2.48 -11.68 -17.57
CA MET A 1 -2.52 -10.64 -18.64
C MET A 1 -3.63 -9.59 -18.44
N ILE A 2 -4.91 -9.95 -18.23
CA ILE A 2 -5.98 -8.96 -17.95
C ILE A 2 -5.75 -8.25 -16.61
N ARG A 3 -5.43 -9.01 -15.54
CA ARG A 3 -5.13 -8.45 -14.20
C ARG A 3 -3.96 -7.45 -14.20
N LYS A 4 -2.80 -7.78 -14.79
CA LYS A 4 -1.64 -6.88 -14.92
C LYS A 4 -1.98 -5.55 -15.59
N ARG A 5 -2.77 -5.57 -16.69
CA ARG A 5 -3.19 -4.34 -17.37
C ARG A 5 -4.15 -3.51 -16.51
N SER A 6 -5.08 -4.16 -15.82
CA SER A 6 -5.99 -3.49 -14.89
C SER A 6 -5.25 -2.88 -13.69
N SER A 7 -4.30 -3.59 -13.09
CA SER A 7 -3.45 -3.07 -12.00
C SER A 7 -2.59 -1.89 -12.46
N ASN A 8 -1.99 -1.97 -13.66
CA ASN A 8 -1.22 -0.87 -14.22
C ASN A 8 -2.10 0.37 -14.44
N CYS A 9 -3.34 0.21 -14.93
CA CYS A 9 -4.28 1.32 -15.08
C CYS A 9 -4.63 1.98 -13.73
N LEU A 10 -4.86 1.19 -12.68
CA LEU A 10 -5.15 1.73 -11.34
C LEU A 10 -3.94 2.45 -10.75
N ASN A 11 -2.73 1.95 -10.99
CA ASN A 11 -1.50 2.64 -10.62
C ASN A 11 -1.33 4.00 -11.33
N TRP A 12 -1.76 4.11 -12.60
CA TRP A 12 -1.79 5.43 -13.27
C TRP A 12 -2.69 6.42 -12.54
N PHE A 13 -3.87 5.99 -12.09
CA PHE A 13 -4.75 6.83 -11.28
C PHE A 13 -4.18 7.13 -9.91
N GLN A 14 -3.46 6.18 -9.30
CA GLN A 14 -2.73 6.45 -8.07
C GLN A 14 -1.74 7.59 -8.29
N ILE A 15 -0.81 7.48 -9.25
CA ILE A 15 0.28 8.45 -9.45
C ILE A 15 -0.21 9.82 -9.96
N PHE A 16 -1.18 9.85 -10.87
CA PHE A 16 -1.60 11.08 -11.56
C PHE A 16 -2.97 11.59 -11.10
N GLY A 17 -3.63 10.86 -10.21
CA GLY A 17 -4.91 11.27 -9.63
C GLY A 17 -4.71 12.35 -8.57
N ASP A 18 -5.61 13.33 -8.56
CA ASP A 18 -5.70 14.30 -7.49
C ASP A 18 -6.37 13.70 -6.24
N LYS A 19 -6.65 14.55 -5.25
CA LYS A 19 -7.33 14.18 -4.01
C LYS A 19 -8.63 13.38 -4.25
N GLN A 20 -9.44 13.79 -5.23
CA GLN A 20 -10.72 13.14 -5.49
C GLN A 20 -10.50 11.74 -6.06
N ILE A 21 -9.57 11.59 -7.00
CA ILE A 21 -9.22 10.27 -7.56
C ILE A 21 -8.69 9.34 -6.48
N GLN A 22 -7.87 9.83 -5.54
CA GLN A 22 -7.41 8.99 -4.42
C GLN A 22 -8.57 8.47 -3.56
N ALA A 23 -9.59 9.30 -3.30
CA ALA A 23 -10.79 8.87 -2.58
C ALA A 23 -11.61 7.84 -3.37
N GLU A 24 -11.74 8.01 -4.68
CA GLU A 24 -12.41 7.06 -5.56
C GLU A 24 -11.70 5.70 -5.59
N LEU A 25 -10.35 5.68 -5.62
CA LEU A 25 -9.57 4.45 -5.52
C LEU A 25 -9.86 3.69 -4.22
N ILE A 26 -9.91 4.37 -3.08
CA ILE A 26 -10.31 3.75 -1.80
C ILE A 26 -11.73 3.22 -1.87
N ASN A 27 -12.68 3.99 -2.40
CA ASN A 27 -14.08 3.59 -2.50
C ASN A 27 -14.28 2.33 -3.35
N VAL A 28 -13.47 2.13 -4.39
CA VAL A 28 -13.53 0.92 -5.23
C VAL A 28 -12.70 -0.25 -4.68
N GLY A 29 -12.11 -0.12 -3.49
CA GLY A 29 -11.37 -1.20 -2.85
C GLY A 29 -9.97 -1.41 -3.44
N TYR A 30 -9.29 -0.32 -3.84
CA TYR A 30 -7.96 -0.42 -4.43
C TYR A 30 -6.93 -1.04 -3.46
N GLY A 31 -7.02 -0.76 -2.15
CA GLY A 31 -6.16 -1.40 -1.14
C GLY A 31 -6.28 -2.93 -1.16
N ARG A 32 -7.52 -3.43 -1.17
CA ARG A 32 -7.81 -4.88 -1.31
C ARG A 32 -7.26 -5.45 -2.61
N SER A 33 -7.45 -4.71 -3.71
CA SER A 33 -6.99 -5.12 -5.04
C SER A 33 -5.47 -5.27 -5.12
N LEU A 34 -4.71 -4.41 -4.42
CA LEU A 34 -3.25 -4.49 -4.34
C LEU A 34 -2.78 -5.74 -3.59
N ILE A 35 -3.45 -6.12 -2.49
CA ILE A 35 -3.13 -7.35 -1.76
C ILE A 35 -3.42 -8.59 -2.61
N ILE A 36 -4.61 -8.67 -3.22
CA ILE A 36 -4.96 -9.78 -4.12
C ILE A 36 -3.96 -9.88 -5.29
N TYR A 37 -3.46 -8.74 -5.78
CA TYR A 37 -2.47 -8.70 -6.84
C TYR A 37 -1.16 -9.38 -6.40
N ILE A 38 -0.59 -9.01 -5.24
CA ILE A 38 0.65 -9.63 -4.75
C ILE A 38 0.44 -11.11 -4.37
N SER A 39 -0.68 -11.48 -3.74
CA SER A 39 -0.99 -12.86 -3.36
C SER A 39 -1.09 -13.82 -4.55
N THR A 40 -1.34 -13.30 -5.76
CA THR A 40 -1.50 -14.11 -6.96
C THR A 40 -0.30 -14.07 -7.91
N ALA A 41 0.72 -13.25 -7.61
CA ALA A 41 1.88 -13.05 -8.46
C ALA A 41 2.92 -14.19 -8.39
N GLY A 42 2.96 -14.98 -7.32
CA GLY A 42 4.01 -16.00 -7.07
C GLY A 42 3.96 -17.31 -7.89
N GLY A 43 3.25 -17.36 -9.02
CA GLY A 43 3.09 -18.61 -9.80
C GLY A 43 4.22 -18.94 -10.79
N ARG A 44 5.14 -18.00 -11.07
CA ARG A 44 6.18 -18.12 -12.11
C ARG A 44 7.43 -17.35 -11.69
N GLU A 45 8.47 -18.05 -11.21
CA GLU A 45 9.78 -17.56 -10.75
C GLU A 45 10.06 -16.05 -10.99
N GLU A 46 10.77 -15.67 -12.06
CA GLU A 46 11.24 -14.28 -12.25
C GLU A 46 10.11 -13.25 -12.54
N GLU A 47 9.09 -13.63 -13.32
CA GLU A 47 7.96 -12.73 -13.64
C GLU A 47 7.10 -12.44 -12.39
N GLY A 48 7.01 -13.41 -11.49
CA GLY A 48 6.29 -13.28 -10.22
C GLY A 48 7.00 -12.35 -9.26
N ASP A 49 8.33 -12.41 -9.18
CA ASP A 49 9.12 -11.55 -8.29
C ASP A 49 8.99 -10.07 -8.66
N GLU A 50 9.01 -9.74 -9.96
CA GLU A 50 8.76 -8.38 -10.45
C GLU A 50 7.34 -7.90 -10.12
N GLU A 51 6.33 -8.76 -10.29
CA GLU A 51 4.93 -8.41 -10.02
C GLU A 51 4.69 -8.18 -8.51
N ILE A 52 5.29 -9.00 -7.65
CA ILE A 52 5.23 -8.79 -6.19
C ILE A 52 5.96 -7.49 -5.82
N TYR A 53 7.13 -7.25 -6.41
CA TYR A 53 7.90 -6.02 -6.17
C TYR A 53 7.11 -4.75 -6.53
N ASP A 54 6.49 -4.73 -7.70
CA ASP A 54 5.67 -3.61 -8.14
C ASP A 54 4.43 -3.43 -7.25
N GLY A 55 3.77 -4.52 -6.88
CA GLY A 55 2.61 -4.47 -5.98
C GLY A 55 2.94 -3.89 -4.61
N LEU A 56 4.04 -4.34 -3.98
CA LEU A 56 4.53 -3.78 -2.71
C LEU A 56 4.89 -2.31 -2.85
N TYR A 57 5.50 -1.91 -3.97
CA TYR A 57 5.80 -0.51 -4.24
C TYR A 57 4.55 0.35 -4.36
N TYR A 58 3.50 -0.13 -5.03
CA TYR A 58 2.24 0.59 -5.15
C TYR A 58 1.57 0.78 -3.80
N ILE A 59 1.58 -0.25 -2.93
CA ILE A 59 1.06 -0.15 -1.56
C ILE A 59 1.84 0.90 -0.76
N TYR A 60 3.17 0.78 -0.72
CA TYR A 60 4.05 1.73 -0.02
C TYR A 60 3.83 3.17 -0.48
N ASN A 61 3.82 3.39 -1.79
CA ASN A 61 3.67 4.72 -2.36
C ASN A 61 2.27 5.28 -2.05
N PHE A 62 1.22 4.47 -2.19
CA PHE A 62 -0.15 4.91 -1.96
C PHE A 62 -0.38 5.31 -0.50
N LEU A 63 0.02 4.45 0.45
CA LEU A 63 -0.08 4.74 1.87
C LEU A 63 0.76 5.96 2.26
N GLY A 64 1.98 6.08 1.71
CA GLY A 64 2.84 7.25 1.93
C GLY A 64 2.20 8.55 1.47
N GLU A 65 1.63 8.57 0.27
CA GLU A 65 0.96 9.74 -0.28
C GLU A 65 -0.32 10.09 0.49
N LEU A 66 -1.11 9.10 0.91
CA LEU A 66 -2.29 9.36 1.75
C LEU A 66 -1.90 9.88 3.13
N CYS A 67 -0.79 9.40 3.71
CA CYS A 67 -0.34 9.81 5.05
C CYS A 67 0.35 11.17 5.05
N GLN A 68 1.11 11.52 4.01
CA GLN A 68 1.97 12.71 4.00
C GLN A 68 1.49 13.80 3.03
N GLY A 69 0.53 13.47 2.17
CA GLY A 69 0.17 14.28 1.02
C GLY A 69 1.17 14.13 -0.13
N ARG A 70 0.87 14.77 -1.26
CA ARG A 70 1.73 14.82 -2.43
C ARG A 70 2.19 16.26 -2.65
N ASN A 71 3.51 16.49 -2.57
CA ASN A 71 4.13 17.81 -2.75
C ASN A 71 4.54 18.12 -4.21
N TYR A 72 4.19 17.23 -5.14
CA TYR A 72 4.41 17.36 -6.58
C TYR A 72 3.07 17.25 -7.32
N SER A 73 3.04 17.63 -8.60
CA SER A 73 1.79 17.62 -9.38
C SER A 73 1.28 16.20 -9.63
N PRO A 74 -0.01 15.89 -9.36
CA PRO A 74 -1.02 16.78 -8.78
C PRO A 74 -0.86 16.94 -7.25
N PHE A 75 -0.82 18.18 -6.77
CA PHE A 75 -0.65 18.45 -5.34
C PHE A 75 -1.91 18.09 -4.55
N PHE A 76 -1.73 17.46 -3.39
CA PHE A 76 -2.79 17.35 -2.38
C PHE A 76 -2.21 17.26 -0.96
N PRO A 77 -2.91 17.80 0.06
CA PRO A 77 -2.49 17.64 1.45
C PRO A 77 -2.71 16.20 1.93
N GLU A 78 -2.18 15.87 3.11
CA GLU A 78 -2.43 14.59 3.77
C GLU A 78 -3.94 14.23 3.83
N GLN A 79 -4.22 12.95 3.63
CA GLN A 79 -5.56 12.38 3.54
C GLN A 79 -5.72 11.24 4.57
N LEU A 80 -5.45 11.57 5.83
CA LEU A 80 -5.33 10.59 6.91
C LEU A 80 -6.57 9.72 7.16
N ALA A 81 -7.76 10.18 6.78
CA ALA A 81 -8.97 9.35 6.86
C ALA A 81 -8.96 8.24 5.82
N LEU A 82 -8.50 8.55 4.60
CA LEU A 82 -8.39 7.58 3.52
C LEU A 82 -7.24 6.60 3.77
N SER A 83 -6.14 7.03 4.39
CA SER A 83 -5.07 6.11 4.76
C SER A 83 -5.56 5.04 5.75
N LYS A 84 -6.40 5.42 6.74
CA LYS A 84 -7.05 4.45 7.64
C LYS A 84 -7.85 3.42 6.89
N THR A 85 -8.77 3.87 6.03
CA THR A 85 -9.61 2.98 5.25
C THR A 85 -8.78 2.09 4.33
N CYS A 86 -7.68 2.59 3.77
CA CYS A 86 -6.76 1.78 2.97
C CYS A 86 -6.10 0.67 3.80
N ILE A 87 -5.64 0.99 5.01
CA ILE A 87 -5.00 0.01 5.89
C ILE A 87 -6.03 -1.02 6.37
N GLU A 88 -7.22 -0.58 6.76
CA GLU A 88 -8.33 -1.47 7.12
C GLU A 88 -8.65 -2.45 5.98
N GLN A 89 -8.72 -1.94 4.73
CA GLN A 89 -8.88 -2.79 3.55
C GLN A 89 -7.75 -3.81 3.36
N ILE A 90 -6.50 -3.40 3.61
CA ILE A 90 -5.34 -4.28 3.50
C ILE A 90 -5.39 -5.37 4.58
N GLU A 91 -5.72 -5.00 5.82
CA GLU A 91 -5.81 -5.94 6.95
C GLU A 91 -6.98 -6.92 6.82
N GLU A 92 -8.14 -6.46 6.36
CA GLU A 92 -9.31 -7.32 6.10
C GLU A 92 -9.01 -8.45 5.12
N GLU A 93 -8.08 -8.24 4.19
CA GLU A 93 -7.63 -9.23 3.20
C GLU A 93 -6.39 -10.03 3.66
N GLY A 94 -5.96 -9.90 4.92
CA GLY A 94 -4.76 -10.57 5.44
C GLY A 94 -3.45 -10.04 4.85
N GLY A 95 -3.43 -8.76 4.48
CA GLY A 95 -2.30 -8.15 3.78
C GLY A 95 -1.02 -8.05 4.61
N ASN A 96 -1.11 -8.03 5.94
CA ASN A 96 0.08 -8.03 6.80
C ASN A 96 0.81 -9.38 6.69
N GLU A 97 0.06 -10.48 6.81
CA GLU A 97 0.56 -11.84 6.67
C GLU A 97 1.09 -12.11 5.26
N GLU A 98 0.42 -11.59 4.24
CA GLU A 98 0.87 -11.70 2.86
C GLU A 98 2.22 -10.98 2.66
N VAL A 99 2.34 -9.72 3.10
CA VAL A 99 3.60 -8.97 2.99
C VAL A 99 4.74 -9.69 3.71
N GLU A 100 4.49 -10.21 4.91
CA GLU A 100 5.47 -11.00 5.68
C GLU A 100 5.87 -12.29 4.93
N SER A 101 4.90 -13.03 4.39
CA SER A 101 5.16 -14.25 3.62
C SER A 101 6.03 -13.98 2.40
N GLN A 102 5.73 -12.91 1.66
CA GLN A 102 6.50 -12.55 0.48
C GLN A 102 7.93 -12.08 0.83
N MET A 103 8.12 -11.44 1.99
CA MET A 103 9.47 -11.12 2.51
C MET A 103 10.33 -12.35 2.77
N ILE A 104 9.73 -13.40 3.32
CA ILE A 104 10.43 -14.67 3.59
C ILE A 104 10.80 -15.38 2.29
N ASN A 105 9.90 -15.36 1.31
CA ASN A 105 10.11 -16.06 0.04
C ASN A 105 11.19 -15.38 -0.84
N ASN A 106 11.32 -14.06 -0.77
CA ASN A 106 12.19 -13.27 -1.67
C ASN A 106 13.45 -12.69 -1.01
N GLN A 107 13.98 -13.36 0.03
CA GLN A 107 15.12 -12.90 0.85
C GLN A 107 16.41 -12.57 0.05
N ASN A 108 16.55 -13.05 -1.20
CA ASN A 108 17.74 -12.82 -2.03
C ASN A 108 17.69 -11.56 -2.92
N ILE A 109 16.57 -10.83 -2.97
CA ILE A 109 16.45 -9.61 -3.77
C ILE A 109 16.56 -8.40 -2.84
N GLY A 110 17.75 -7.80 -2.70
CA GLY A 110 18.01 -6.72 -1.74
C GLY A 110 17.06 -5.50 -1.84
N ASN A 111 16.53 -5.21 -3.03
CA ASN A 111 15.53 -4.14 -3.24
C ASN A 111 14.13 -4.52 -2.74
N PHE A 112 13.80 -5.81 -2.77
CA PHE A 112 12.52 -6.36 -2.33
C PHE A 112 12.37 -6.22 -0.81
N ASN A 113 13.40 -6.65 -0.09
CA ASN A 113 13.44 -6.62 1.37
C ASN A 113 13.34 -5.18 1.90
N TYR A 114 14.04 -4.23 1.28
CA TYR A 114 13.95 -2.81 1.67
C TYR A 114 12.52 -2.24 1.56
N ARG A 115 11.80 -2.51 0.46
CA ARG A 115 10.46 -1.94 0.24
C ARG A 115 9.39 -2.61 1.10
N ALA A 116 9.49 -3.92 1.30
CA ALA A 116 8.57 -4.62 2.19
C ALA A 116 8.71 -4.15 3.65
N ILE A 117 9.96 -4.02 4.15
CA ILE A 117 10.25 -3.41 5.47
C ILE A 117 9.67 -1.99 5.56
N LYS A 118 9.77 -1.20 4.49
CA LYS A 118 9.22 0.16 4.46
C LYS A 118 7.69 0.18 4.45
N THR A 119 7.07 -0.78 3.77
CA THR A 119 5.61 -0.94 3.70
C THR A 119 5.06 -1.35 5.07
N GLU A 120 5.62 -2.41 5.64
CA GLU A 120 5.31 -2.88 7.00
C GLU A 120 5.55 -1.76 8.02
N GLY A 121 6.69 -1.07 7.93
CA GLY A 121 7.00 0.09 8.75
C GLY A 121 6.02 1.25 8.60
N GLN A 122 5.48 1.51 7.41
CA GLN A 122 4.45 2.54 7.23
C GLN A 122 3.11 2.14 7.87
N ILE A 123 2.69 0.89 7.70
CA ILE A 123 1.48 0.35 8.34
C ILE A 123 1.62 0.42 9.86
N LEU A 124 2.74 -0.07 10.40
CA LEU A 124 3.01 -0.05 11.84
C LEU A 124 3.17 1.38 12.39
N ASN A 125 3.92 2.25 11.72
CA ASN A 125 4.09 3.64 12.15
C ASN A 125 2.76 4.39 12.17
N PHE A 126 1.88 4.13 11.20
CA PHE A 126 0.54 4.70 11.20
C PHE A 126 -0.22 4.35 12.49
N TYR A 127 -0.14 3.10 12.94
CA TYR A 127 -0.76 2.68 14.18
C TYR A 127 -0.05 3.20 15.43
N ILE A 128 1.28 3.29 15.44
CA ILE A 128 2.07 3.77 16.59
C ILE A 128 1.85 5.28 16.81
N ASP A 129 1.94 6.08 15.75
CA ASP A 129 1.73 7.53 15.81
C ASP A 129 0.30 7.85 16.32
N ARG A 130 -0.67 7.02 15.97
CA ARG A 130 -2.08 7.17 16.36
C ARG A 130 -2.45 6.55 17.71
N SER A 131 -1.82 5.46 18.14
CA SER A 131 -2.00 4.91 19.50
C SER A 131 -1.31 5.76 20.57
N ASN A 132 -0.40 6.66 20.14
CA ASN A 132 0.24 7.66 20.99
C ASN A 132 -0.48 9.02 21.02
N THR A 133 -1.74 9.12 20.54
CA THR A 133 -2.63 10.20 20.99
C THR A 133 -2.95 9.94 22.46
N ARG A 134 -2.04 10.41 23.34
CA ARG A 134 -2.20 10.43 24.80
C ARG A 134 -3.65 10.72 25.15
N PRO A 135 -4.31 9.90 25.98
CA PRO A 135 -5.54 10.32 26.62
C PRO A 135 -5.18 11.55 27.45
N GLN A 136 -5.74 12.72 27.11
CA GLN A 136 -5.90 13.76 28.11
C GLN A 136 -6.93 13.24 29.11
N LEU A 137 -6.44 12.51 30.11
CA LEU A 137 -7.16 12.31 31.35
C LEU A 137 -7.36 13.70 31.95
N GLN A 138 -8.57 14.24 31.79
CA GLN A 138 -9.04 15.35 32.59
C GLN A 138 -9.43 14.80 33.95
N PHE A 139 -8.63 15.10 34.97
CA PHE A 139 -9.05 15.14 36.38
C PHE A 139 -8.96 16.59 36.84
#